data_AF-A0A961QEU7-F1
#
_entry.id   AF-A0A961QEU7-F1
#
_cell.length_a   1.000
_cell.length_b   1.000
_cell.length_c   1.000
_cell.angle_alpha   90.00
_cell.angle_beta   90.00
_cell.angle_gamma   90.00
#
_symmetry.space_group_name_H-M   'P 1'
#
loop_
_entity.id
_entity.type
_entity.pdbx_description
1 polymer ?
#
loop_
_entity_poly.entity_id
_entity_poly.type
_entity_poly.pdbx_seq_one_letter_code
_entity_poly.pdbx_strand_id
1 'polypeptide(L)'
;MIRKALAVICLTTIPFVFPAAVLRAQATGPSLPPVAGEFNEELREAALISGTQLVGLQRSGNAGGELSLQLAAPADWAGERICLRLISSNGRYEARARYDVPADHAGGVLGLQFPTTHARFLAELSGDGLAVLATRNGCDAPDPEFAIAVWNRGVGPVRLLLNSFRADEVFVLIDGGGQASCAPLTIETRSAYDTGCDLDLQAVHGLALVSVYRYVNQQATRPTQFRVWTP
;
A
#
# COMPACT_ATOMS: atom_id res chain seq x y z
N MET A 1 -72.97 -19.64 32.01
CA MET A 1 -71.89 -19.97 32.97
C MET A 1 -70.69 -20.47 32.19
N ILE A 2 -69.64 -19.66 32.02
CA ILE A 2 -68.40 -20.04 31.31
C ILE A 2 -67.23 -19.67 32.23
N ARG A 3 -66.55 -20.67 32.78
CA ARG A 3 -65.34 -20.50 33.60
C ARG A 3 -64.13 -20.43 32.66
N LYS A 4 -63.43 -19.28 32.64
CA LYS A 4 -62.13 -19.12 31.98
C LYS A 4 -61.03 -19.54 32.96
N ALA A 5 -60.22 -20.53 32.57
CA ALA A 5 -59.01 -20.92 33.29
C ALA A 5 -57.83 -20.05 32.81
N LEU A 6 -57.15 -19.40 33.76
CA LEU A 6 -55.87 -18.72 33.52
C LEU A 6 -54.73 -19.72 33.68
N ALA A 7 -53.96 -19.94 32.63
CA ALA A 7 -52.72 -20.71 32.68
C ALA A 7 -51.56 -19.78 33.03
N VAL A 8 -50.91 -20.03 34.17
CA VAL A 8 -49.71 -19.33 34.61
C VAL A 8 -48.50 -20.00 33.96
N ILE A 9 -47.83 -19.31 33.04
CA ILE A 9 -46.60 -19.77 32.40
C ILE A 9 -45.42 -19.30 33.28
N CYS A 10 -44.72 -20.26 33.88
CA CYS A 10 -43.53 -20.02 34.69
C CYS A 10 -42.31 -19.95 33.76
N LEU A 11 -41.76 -18.75 33.52
CA LEU A 11 -40.51 -18.58 32.77
C LEU A 11 -39.32 -18.94 33.65
N THR A 12 -38.60 -20.01 33.29
CA THR A 12 -37.29 -20.36 33.85
C THR A 12 -36.19 -19.65 33.08
N THR A 13 -35.51 -18.70 33.73
CA THR A 13 -34.31 -18.03 33.23
C THR A 13 -33.10 -18.99 33.22
N ILE A 14 -32.57 -19.27 32.04
CA ILE A 14 -31.32 -20.02 31.86
C ILE A 14 -30.16 -19.01 31.77
N PRO A 15 -29.12 -19.09 32.62
CA PRO A 15 -27.97 -18.22 32.53
C PRO A 15 -27.10 -18.58 31.32
N PHE A 16 -27.00 -17.66 30.36
CA PHE A 16 -26.05 -17.74 29.25
C PHE A 16 -24.64 -17.37 29.76
N VAL A 17 -23.75 -18.37 29.82
CA VAL A 17 -22.32 -18.17 30.09
C VAL A 17 -21.63 -17.92 28.76
N PHE A 18 -21.23 -16.67 28.49
CA PHE A 18 -20.40 -16.34 27.32
C PHE A 18 -18.95 -16.76 27.60
N PRO A 19 -18.32 -17.61 26.77
CA PRO A 19 -16.90 -17.89 26.88
C PRO A 19 -16.12 -16.61 26.56
N ALA A 20 -15.23 -16.19 27.47
CA ALA A 20 -14.31 -15.10 27.22
C ALA A 20 -13.40 -15.47 26.05
N ALA A 21 -13.61 -14.85 24.89
CA ALA A 21 -12.71 -14.96 23.76
C ALA A 21 -11.37 -14.34 24.14
N VAL A 22 -10.34 -15.17 24.26
CA VAL A 22 -8.95 -14.72 24.46
C VAL A 22 -8.51 -14.02 23.18
N LEU A 23 -8.45 -12.68 23.20
CA LEU A 23 -7.83 -11.90 22.15
C LEU A 23 -6.33 -12.26 22.11
N ARG A 24 -5.90 -13.04 21.11
CA ARG A 24 -4.48 -13.20 20.82
C ARG A 24 -3.97 -11.90 20.21
N ALA A 25 -3.10 -11.19 20.94
CA ALA A 25 -2.31 -10.11 20.38
C ALA A 25 -1.55 -10.66 19.16
N GLN A 26 -1.79 -10.08 17.98
CA GLN A 26 -1.01 -10.42 16.80
C GLN A 26 0.44 -9.97 17.06
N ALA A 27 1.37 -10.92 17.01
CA ALA A 27 2.76 -10.65 17.26
C ALA A 27 3.31 -9.69 16.20
N THR A 28 3.75 -8.51 16.63
CA THR A 28 4.56 -7.61 15.83
C THR A 28 5.87 -8.34 15.54
N GLY A 29 5.98 -8.93 14.34
CA GLY A 29 7.22 -9.58 13.91
C GLY A 29 8.39 -8.59 13.95
N PRO A 30 9.64 -9.09 14.03
CA PRO A 30 10.82 -8.22 14.01
C PRO A 30 10.85 -7.38 12.73
N SER A 31 11.12 -6.09 12.87
CA SER A 31 11.22 -5.16 11.75
C SER A 31 12.58 -5.31 11.06
N LEU A 32 12.59 -5.53 9.75
CA LEU A 32 13.79 -5.75 8.95
C LEU A 32 14.59 -4.45 8.80
N PRO A 33 15.88 -4.41 9.18
CA PRO A 33 16.74 -3.28 8.87
C PRO A 33 17.09 -3.27 7.37
N PRO A 34 17.38 -2.10 6.77
CA PRO A 34 17.94 -2.05 5.43
C PRO A 34 19.31 -2.72 5.41
N VAL A 35 19.69 -3.28 4.25
CA VAL A 35 21.04 -3.82 4.02
C VAL A 35 22.06 -2.71 4.24
N ALA A 36 23.13 -3.05 4.97
CA ALA A 36 24.14 -2.07 5.38
C ALA A 36 24.75 -1.35 4.16
N GLY A 37 24.70 -0.01 4.17
CA GLY A 37 25.19 0.82 3.07
C GLY A 37 24.27 0.91 1.84
N GLU A 38 23.11 0.25 1.86
CA GLU A 38 22.13 0.27 0.76
C GLU A 38 20.85 1.05 1.10
N PHE A 39 20.94 1.94 2.10
CA PHE A 39 19.95 3.00 2.35
C PHE A 39 20.51 4.32 1.84
N ASN A 40 19.82 4.93 0.87
CA ASN A 40 20.16 6.23 0.33
C ASN A 40 18.91 7.10 0.34
N GLU A 41 18.97 8.23 1.03
CA GLU A 41 17.91 9.24 1.03
C GLU A 41 18.47 10.61 0.65
N GLU A 42 17.65 11.41 0.00
CA GLU A 42 17.99 12.76 -0.41
C GLU A 42 16.78 13.68 -0.27
N LEU A 43 16.99 14.84 0.34
CA LEU A 43 16.04 15.95 0.35
C LEU A 43 16.67 17.13 -0.41
N ARG A 44 16.05 17.50 -1.53
CA ARG A 44 16.51 18.57 -2.43
C ARG A 44 15.74 19.87 -2.20
N GLU A 45 16.36 20.99 -2.58
CA GLU A 45 15.68 22.28 -2.65
C GLU A 45 14.65 22.34 -3.79
N ALA A 46 14.92 21.65 -4.90
CA ALA A 46 14.06 21.61 -6.08
C ALA A 46 13.83 20.17 -6.57
N ALA A 47 12.67 19.96 -7.19
CA ALA A 47 12.27 18.67 -7.73
C ALA A 47 13.10 18.30 -8.96
N LEU A 48 13.47 17.02 -9.08
CA LEU A 48 13.82 16.43 -10.36
C LEU A 48 12.56 15.85 -11.00
N ILE A 49 12.35 16.13 -12.29
CA ILE A 49 11.20 15.58 -13.02
C ILE A 49 11.44 14.07 -13.19
N SER A 50 10.61 13.26 -12.53
CA SER A 50 10.68 11.81 -12.69
C SER A 50 10.01 11.38 -14.00
N GLY A 51 10.75 10.69 -14.86
CA GLY A 51 10.21 10.08 -16.07
C GLY A 51 9.49 8.75 -15.85
N THR A 52 9.37 8.28 -14.61
CA THR A 52 8.70 7.01 -14.29
C THR A 52 7.19 7.22 -14.17
N GLN A 53 6.40 6.40 -14.88
CA GLN A 53 4.94 6.46 -14.81
C GLN A 53 4.38 5.92 -13.49
N LEU A 54 4.87 4.77 -13.02
CA LEU A 54 4.45 4.15 -11.76
C LEU A 54 5.34 4.63 -10.62
N VAL A 55 4.72 5.21 -9.60
CA VAL A 55 5.45 5.91 -8.55
C VAL A 55 5.17 5.36 -7.16
N GLY A 56 3.96 4.84 -6.91
CA GLY A 56 3.64 4.17 -5.65
C GLY A 56 2.49 3.18 -5.76
N LEU A 57 2.51 2.19 -4.87
CA LEU A 57 1.45 1.20 -4.68
C LEU A 57 1.35 0.90 -3.18
N GLN A 58 0.38 1.52 -2.51
CA GLN A 58 0.40 1.55 -1.04
C GLN A 58 -0.97 1.74 -0.40
N ARG A 59 -1.03 1.44 0.89
CA ARG A 59 -2.03 2.01 1.81
C ARG A 59 -1.35 3.08 2.65
N SER A 60 -1.90 4.30 2.65
CA SER A 60 -1.35 5.40 3.44
C SER A 60 -2.23 5.73 4.64
N GLY A 61 -1.60 5.93 5.78
CA GLY A 61 -2.21 6.49 6.99
C GLY A 61 -1.57 7.83 7.37
N ASN A 62 -2.10 8.43 8.43
CA ASN A 62 -1.53 9.66 8.99
C ASN A 62 -0.38 9.33 9.95
N ALA A 63 0.68 10.15 9.92
CA ALA A 63 1.78 10.06 10.89
C ALA A 63 1.28 10.49 12.28
N GLY A 64 0.71 9.57 13.05
CA GLY A 64 0.25 9.80 14.43
C GLY A 64 1.34 9.64 15.49
N GLY A 65 2.61 9.69 15.12
CA GLY A 65 3.76 9.38 15.99
C GLY A 65 4.97 8.93 15.17
N GLU A 66 5.60 7.84 15.58
CA GLU A 66 6.72 7.23 14.86
C GLU A 66 6.29 6.77 13.45
N LEU A 67 7.16 7.04 12.47
CA LEU A 67 6.95 6.58 11.10
C LEU A 67 6.97 5.06 11.08
N SER A 68 5.98 4.47 10.41
CA SER A 68 5.91 3.01 10.29
C SER A 68 5.83 2.63 8.83
N LEU A 69 6.65 1.66 8.44
CA LEU A 69 6.60 1.09 7.12
C LEU A 69 6.44 -0.43 7.22
N GLN A 70 5.50 -0.96 6.45
CA GLN A 70 5.30 -2.39 6.32
C GLN A 70 5.12 -2.77 4.86
N LEU A 71 5.29 -4.05 4.57
CA LEU A 71 5.16 -4.60 3.23
C LEU A 71 4.38 -5.90 3.28
N ALA A 72 3.32 -6.00 2.48
CA ALA A 72 2.64 -7.27 2.24
C ALA A 72 3.39 -8.04 1.14
N ALA A 73 4.18 -9.04 1.52
CA ALA A 73 5.03 -9.82 0.61
C ALA A 73 4.58 -11.30 0.53
N PRO A 74 4.58 -11.92 -0.66
CA PRO A 74 4.27 -13.34 -0.82
C PRO A 74 5.33 -14.26 -0.23
N ALA A 75 4.98 -15.53 -0.05
CA ALA A 75 5.89 -16.56 0.47
C ALA A 75 7.05 -16.89 -0.49
N ASP A 76 6.85 -16.74 -1.80
CA ASP A 76 7.88 -17.03 -2.81
C ASP A 76 8.96 -15.93 -2.91
N TRP A 77 8.84 -14.87 -2.10
CA TRP A 77 9.90 -13.88 -1.88
C TRP A 77 10.86 -14.28 -0.75
N ALA A 78 10.66 -15.43 -0.10
CA ALA A 78 11.56 -15.90 0.95
C ALA A 78 13.01 -16.01 0.47
N GLY A 79 13.94 -15.41 1.22
CA GLY A 79 15.36 -15.38 0.87
C GLY A 79 15.73 -14.42 -0.27
N GLU A 80 14.76 -13.72 -0.85
CA GLU A 80 14.99 -12.75 -1.92
C GLU A 80 15.38 -11.38 -1.36
N ARG A 81 15.91 -10.54 -2.24
CA ARG A 81 16.12 -9.12 -1.96
C ARG A 81 15.01 -8.29 -2.58
N ILE A 82 14.50 -7.34 -1.80
CA ILE A 82 13.50 -6.38 -2.24
C ILE A 82 14.10 -4.98 -2.31
N CYS A 83 13.61 -4.18 -3.24
CA CYS A 83 13.89 -2.75 -3.29
C CYS A 83 12.65 -1.96 -2.88
N LEU A 84 12.86 -0.97 -2.04
CA LEU A 84 11.89 0.02 -1.66
C LEU A 84 12.32 1.38 -2.23
N ARG A 85 11.40 2.06 -2.91
CA ARG A 85 11.56 3.44 -3.37
C ARG A 85 10.48 4.31 -2.74
N LEU A 86 10.88 5.44 -2.18
CA LEU A 86 9.97 6.47 -1.69
C LEU A 86 10.22 7.77 -2.46
N ILE A 87 9.16 8.49 -2.76
CA ILE A 87 9.24 9.81 -3.39
C ILE A 87 8.08 10.68 -2.95
N SER A 88 8.40 11.90 -2.54
CA SER A 88 7.38 12.91 -2.23
C SER A 88 6.69 13.41 -3.49
N SER A 89 5.42 13.82 -3.38
CA SER A 89 4.62 14.39 -4.47
C SER A 89 5.25 15.60 -5.15
N ASN A 90 5.96 16.41 -4.38
CA ASN A 90 6.72 17.54 -4.87
C ASN A 90 8.09 17.17 -5.47
N GLY A 91 8.51 15.90 -5.41
CA GLY A 91 9.76 15.40 -5.97
C GLY A 91 11.03 15.87 -5.25
N ARG A 92 10.91 16.49 -4.07
CA ARG A 92 12.07 16.99 -3.31
C ARG A 92 12.72 15.91 -2.47
N TYR A 93 11.91 15.07 -1.84
CA TYR A 93 12.38 13.91 -1.11
C TYR A 93 12.33 12.66 -1.98
N GLU A 94 13.44 11.93 -2.01
CA GLU A 94 13.55 10.58 -2.56
C GLU A 94 14.35 9.70 -1.60
N ALA A 95 13.95 8.43 -1.48
CA ALA A 95 14.75 7.44 -0.77
C ALA A 95 14.71 6.09 -1.50
N ARG A 96 15.79 5.34 -1.38
CA ARG A 96 15.95 3.98 -1.87
C ARG A 96 16.57 3.14 -0.78
N ALA A 97 15.98 1.98 -0.53
CA ALA A 97 16.43 1.04 0.49
C ALA A 97 16.31 -0.38 -0.02
N ARG A 98 17.30 -1.22 0.27
CA ARG A 98 17.23 -2.66 0.03
C ARG A 98 17.04 -3.42 1.34
N TYR A 99 16.24 -4.47 1.29
CA TYR A 99 16.00 -5.36 2.43
C TYR A 99 16.13 -6.81 1.99
N ASP A 100 16.68 -7.66 2.85
CA ASP A 100 16.71 -9.11 2.65
C ASP A 100 15.49 -9.73 3.34
N VAL A 101 14.67 -10.44 2.58
CA VAL A 101 13.50 -11.16 3.10
C VAL A 101 13.99 -12.44 3.79
N PRO A 102 13.54 -12.76 5.02
CA PRO A 102 13.93 -13.98 5.70
C PRO A 102 13.67 -15.24 4.85
N ALA A 103 14.59 -16.21 4.89
CA ALA A 103 14.48 -17.46 4.13
C ALA A 103 13.31 -18.36 4.59
N ASP A 104 12.79 -18.13 5.79
CA ASP A 104 11.64 -18.79 6.39
C ASP A 104 10.34 -17.97 6.26
N HIS A 105 10.34 -16.90 5.45
CA HIS A 105 9.16 -16.08 5.22
C HIS A 105 8.02 -16.90 4.60
N ALA A 106 6.92 -17.04 5.32
CA ALA A 106 5.76 -17.83 4.89
C ALA A 106 4.70 -17.00 4.15
N GLY A 107 5.02 -15.76 3.75
CA GLY A 107 4.05 -14.79 3.24
C GLY A 107 3.44 -13.94 4.36
N GLY A 108 2.89 -12.79 3.97
CA GLY A 108 2.21 -11.87 4.89
C GLY A 108 2.92 -10.53 5.03
N VAL A 109 2.80 -9.91 6.20
CA VAL A 109 3.27 -8.53 6.44
C VAL A 109 4.65 -8.53 7.10
N LEU A 110 5.60 -7.87 6.46
CA LEU A 110 6.94 -7.58 6.98
C LEU A 110 6.99 -6.15 7.51
N GLY A 111 7.46 -5.95 8.73
CA GLY A 111 7.84 -4.63 9.22
C GLY A 111 9.19 -4.21 8.63
N LEU A 112 9.32 -2.97 8.17
CA LEU A 112 10.55 -2.44 7.60
C LEU A 112 11.04 -1.25 8.43
N GLN A 113 12.28 -1.31 8.91
CA GLN A 113 12.90 -0.15 9.54
C GLN A 113 13.23 0.87 8.47
N PHE A 114 12.96 2.14 8.78
CA PHE A 114 13.20 3.24 7.87
C PHE A 114 14.00 4.34 8.59
N PRO A 115 15.34 4.23 8.63
CA PRO A 115 16.20 5.09 9.45
C PRO A 115 16.43 6.47 8.82
N THR A 116 15.34 7.17 8.50
CA THR A 116 15.37 8.49 7.88
C THR A 116 15.84 9.58 8.85
N THR A 117 16.69 10.46 8.35
CA THR A 117 17.10 11.71 9.00
C THR A 117 16.11 12.86 8.75
N HIS A 118 15.12 12.64 7.88
CA HIS A 118 14.13 13.63 7.44
C HIS A 118 12.72 13.38 7.99
N ALA A 119 12.61 12.73 9.16
CA ALA A 119 11.33 12.33 9.75
C ALA A 119 10.33 13.49 9.91
N ARG A 120 10.80 14.69 10.27
CA ARG A 120 9.96 15.88 10.40
C ARG A 120 9.31 16.28 9.07
N PHE A 121 10.08 16.32 7.99
CA PHE A 121 9.57 16.62 6.66
C PHE A 121 8.51 15.59 6.23
N LEU A 122 8.78 14.30 6.48
CA LEU A 122 7.85 13.22 6.12
C LEU A 122 6.55 13.23 6.94
N ALA A 123 6.62 13.67 8.20
CA ALA A 123 5.44 13.79 9.07
C ALA A 123 4.51 14.93 8.64
N GLU A 124 5.02 15.93 7.93
CA GLU A 124 4.24 17.07 7.41
C GLU A 124 3.52 16.74 6.09
N LEU A 125 3.86 15.61 5.44
CA LEU A 125 3.20 15.18 4.21
C LEU A 125 1.81 14.59 4.50
N SER A 126 0.85 14.91 3.63
CA SER A 126 -0.44 14.20 3.62
C SER A 126 -0.26 12.73 3.22
N GLY A 127 -1.30 11.90 3.39
CA GLY A 127 -1.25 10.49 3.01
C GLY A 127 -0.89 10.24 1.54
N ASP A 128 -1.30 11.15 0.65
CA ASP A 128 -0.96 11.16 -0.78
C ASP A 128 0.30 12.00 -1.09
N GLY A 129 0.92 12.58 -0.07
CA GLY A 129 2.11 13.41 -0.22
C GLY A 129 3.41 12.63 -0.37
N LEU A 130 3.39 11.33 -0.07
CA LEU A 130 4.51 10.40 -0.21
C LEU A 130 4.04 9.16 -0.95
N ALA A 131 4.77 8.75 -1.98
CA ALA A 131 4.56 7.50 -2.70
C ALA A 131 5.62 6.48 -2.29
N VAL A 132 5.17 5.27 -1.98
CA VAL A 132 6.04 4.12 -1.68
C VAL A 132 5.80 3.03 -2.72
N LEU A 133 6.89 2.52 -3.28
CA LEU A 133 6.88 1.43 -4.24
C LEU A 133 7.86 0.35 -3.80
N ALA A 134 7.41 -0.90 -3.75
CA ALA A 134 8.22 -2.05 -3.39
C ALA A 134 8.24 -3.05 -4.53
N THR A 135 9.44 -3.40 -4.99
CA THR A 135 9.66 -4.38 -6.05
C THR A 135 10.38 -5.60 -5.52
N ARG A 136 10.05 -6.75 -6.11
CA ARG A 136 10.97 -7.89 -6.08
C ARG A 136 12.27 -7.48 -6.80
N ASN A 137 13.40 -7.99 -6.37
CA ASN A 137 14.72 -7.72 -6.93
C ASN A 137 15.27 -6.31 -6.63
N GLY A 138 16.57 -6.13 -6.91
CA GLY A 138 17.33 -4.94 -6.56
C GLY A 138 16.89 -3.67 -7.30
N CYS A 139 17.21 -2.51 -6.72
CA CYS A 139 16.79 -1.18 -7.18
C CYS A 139 17.24 -0.74 -8.60
N ASP A 140 18.03 -1.56 -9.28
CA ASP A 140 18.63 -1.23 -10.57
C ASP A 140 17.90 -1.91 -11.75
N ALA A 141 17.05 -2.90 -11.48
CA ALA A 141 16.29 -3.62 -12.49
C ALA A 141 14.79 -3.46 -12.21
N PRO A 142 14.00 -2.92 -13.15
CA PRO A 142 12.56 -2.86 -12.99
C PRO A 142 11.98 -4.27 -13.16
N ASP A 143 11.76 -4.97 -12.05
CA ASP A 143 10.84 -6.11 -12.03
C ASP A 143 9.40 -5.56 -12.16
N PRO A 144 8.56 -6.10 -13.07
CA PRO A 144 7.16 -5.72 -13.12
C PRO A 144 6.35 -6.23 -11.91
N GLU A 145 6.93 -6.96 -10.96
CA GLU A 145 6.23 -7.47 -9.78
C GLU A 145 6.37 -6.57 -8.55
N PHE A 146 5.21 -6.07 -8.10
CA PHE A 146 5.09 -5.15 -6.98
C PHE A 146 4.34 -5.78 -5.81
N ALA A 147 4.78 -5.43 -4.60
CA ALA A 147 4.09 -5.73 -3.36
C ALA A 147 3.43 -4.46 -2.81
N ILE A 148 2.36 -4.64 -2.04
CA ILE A 148 1.61 -3.53 -1.45
C ILE A 148 2.36 -3.03 -0.21
N ALA A 149 2.83 -1.78 -0.26
CA ALA A 149 3.39 -1.11 0.90
C ALA A 149 2.28 -0.60 1.84
N VAL A 150 2.56 -0.51 3.13
CA VAL A 150 1.70 0.15 4.11
C VAL A 150 2.52 1.22 4.81
N TRP A 151 2.16 2.47 4.54
CA TRP A 151 2.77 3.65 5.14
C TRP A 151 1.92 4.14 6.31
N ASN A 152 2.56 4.41 7.45
CA ASN A 152 1.93 4.98 8.65
C ASN A 152 0.64 4.28 9.09
N ARG A 153 0.66 2.93 9.10
CA ARG A 153 -0.48 2.09 9.51
C ARG A 153 -1.76 2.36 8.70
N GLY A 154 -1.62 2.66 7.41
CA GLY A 154 -2.74 2.92 6.51
C GLY A 154 -3.79 1.80 6.50
N VAL A 155 -5.02 2.15 6.84
CA VAL A 155 -6.20 1.28 6.80
C VAL A 155 -7.20 1.86 5.79
N GLY A 156 -7.06 1.46 4.54
CA GLY A 156 -7.85 2.02 3.43
C GLY A 156 -7.66 1.22 2.15
N PRO A 157 -8.24 1.70 1.03
CA PRO A 157 -8.02 1.08 -0.27
C PRO A 157 -6.54 1.11 -0.62
N VAL A 158 -6.11 0.18 -1.47
CA VAL A 158 -4.77 0.22 -2.04
C VAL A 158 -4.77 1.31 -3.09
N ARG A 159 -3.87 2.27 -2.96
CA ARG A 159 -3.78 3.42 -3.84
C ARG A 159 -2.60 3.28 -4.78
N LEU A 160 -2.89 3.39 -6.07
CA LEU A 160 -1.92 3.47 -7.14
C LEU A 160 -1.60 4.94 -7.40
N LEU A 161 -0.34 5.32 -7.27
CA LEU A 161 0.12 6.69 -7.52
C LEU A 161 0.94 6.74 -8.80
N LEU A 162 0.53 7.62 -9.72
CA LEU A 162 1.02 7.66 -11.09
C LEU A 162 1.43 9.08 -11.50
N ASN A 163 2.49 9.16 -12.28
CA ASN A 163 2.72 10.30 -13.15
C ASN A 163 1.94 10.07 -14.46
N SER A 164 0.79 10.73 -14.60
CA SER A 164 -0.02 10.63 -15.82
C SER A 164 0.53 11.44 -16.99
N PHE A 165 1.57 12.24 -16.76
CA PHE A 165 2.08 13.23 -17.70
C PHE A 165 0.96 14.08 -18.32
N ARG A 166 0.00 14.51 -17.48
CA ARG A 166 -1.18 15.29 -17.89
C ARG A 166 -2.04 14.58 -18.94
N ALA A 167 -2.29 13.29 -18.76
CA ALA A 167 -3.29 12.59 -19.57
C ALA A 167 -4.69 13.19 -19.34
N ASP A 168 -5.53 13.17 -20.37
CA ASP A 168 -6.92 13.61 -20.29
C ASP A 168 -7.74 12.69 -19.37
N GLU A 169 -7.45 11.39 -19.45
CA GLU A 169 -8.10 10.35 -18.66
C GLU A 169 -7.11 9.22 -18.35
N VAL A 170 -7.27 8.64 -17.15
CA VAL A 170 -6.52 7.47 -16.69
C VAL A 170 -7.47 6.49 -16.03
N PHE A 171 -7.39 5.22 -16.41
CA PHE A 171 -8.07 4.13 -15.72
C PHE A 171 -7.20 2.89 -15.64
N VAL A 172 -7.54 2.02 -14.70
CA VAL A 172 -6.81 0.80 -14.40
C VAL A 172 -7.74 -0.38 -14.61
N LEU A 173 -7.26 -1.40 -15.32
CA LEU A 173 -7.89 -2.71 -15.38
C LEU A 173 -7.08 -3.68 -14.53
N ILE A 174 -7.77 -4.40 -13.66
CA ILE A 174 -7.20 -5.42 -12.78
C ILE A 174 -7.75 -6.77 -13.23
N ASP A 175 -6.88 -7.68 -13.61
CA ASP A 175 -7.29 -9.05 -13.95
C ASP A 175 -7.96 -9.71 -12.74
N GLY A 176 -9.21 -10.14 -12.91
CA GLY A 176 -10.07 -10.64 -11.83
C GLY A 176 -10.64 -9.60 -10.85
N GLY A 177 -10.17 -8.34 -10.87
CA GLY A 177 -10.54 -7.30 -9.88
C GLY A 177 -11.41 -6.15 -10.40
N GLY A 178 -11.68 -6.11 -11.71
CA GLY A 178 -12.53 -5.09 -12.33
C GLY A 178 -11.75 -3.86 -12.82
N GLN A 179 -12.41 -2.71 -12.83
CA GLN A 179 -11.85 -1.44 -13.32
C GLN A 179 -11.87 -0.38 -12.22
N ALA A 180 -10.80 0.40 -12.13
CA ALA A 180 -10.73 1.59 -11.28
C ALA A 180 -10.52 2.85 -12.13
N SER A 181 -11.34 3.88 -11.89
CA SER A 181 -11.10 5.22 -12.44
C SER A 181 -10.07 5.95 -11.58
N CYS A 182 -9.19 6.70 -12.22
CA CYS A 182 -8.20 7.52 -11.53
C CYS A 182 -8.62 8.98 -11.55
N ALA A 183 -8.20 9.73 -10.53
CA ALA A 183 -8.45 11.16 -10.42
C ALA A 183 -7.15 11.94 -10.19
N PRO A 184 -7.08 13.21 -10.62
CA PRO A 184 -5.99 14.10 -10.24
C PRO A 184 -5.90 14.22 -8.71
N LEU A 185 -4.69 14.17 -8.18
CA LEU A 185 -4.47 14.33 -6.74
C LEU A 185 -4.77 15.77 -6.29
N THR A 186 -5.35 15.91 -5.11
CA THR A 186 -5.70 17.20 -4.50
C THR A 186 -4.62 17.62 -3.49
N ILE A 187 -3.39 17.84 -3.98
CA ILE A 187 -2.22 18.22 -3.19
C ILE A 187 -1.52 19.43 -3.81
N GLU A 188 -0.83 20.23 -2.98
CA GLU A 188 -0.31 21.54 -3.39
C GLU A 188 0.70 21.46 -4.55
N THR A 189 1.60 20.47 -4.52
CA THR A 189 2.63 20.29 -5.56
C THR A 189 2.65 18.85 -6.07
N ARG A 190 2.61 18.68 -7.40
CA ARG A 190 2.44 17.39 -8.11
C ARG A 190 3.53 17.18 -9.16
N SER A 191 4.79 17.45 -8.80
CA SER A 191 5.91 17.41 -9.74
C SER A 191 6.40 15.98 -10.03
N ALA A 192 6.27 15.08 -9.05
CA ALA A 192 6.70 13.69 -9.19
C ALA A 192 5.60 12.77 -9.74
N TYR A 193 4.36 13.00 -9.29
CA TYR A 193 3.17 12.28 -9.69
C TYR A 193 1.95 13.18 -9.49
N ASP A 194 0.91 12.96 -10.28
CA ASP A 194 -0.24 13.86 -10.38
C ASP A 194 -1.60 13.15 -10.28
N THR A 195 -1.61 11.82 -10.28
CA THR A 195 -2.82 11.00 -10.41
C THR A 195 -2.84 9.88 -9.38
N GLY A 196 -3.99 9.65 -8.77
CA GLY A 196 -4.24 8.55 -7.84
C GLY A 196 -5.41 7.68 -8.31
N CYS A 197 -5.31 6.37 -8.11
CA CYS A 197 -6.38 5.40 -8.37
C CYS A 197 -6.59 4.55 -7.11
N ASP A 198 -7.82 4.49 -6.62
CA ASP A 198 -8.19 3.55 -5.55
C ASP A 198 -8.50 2.19 -6.18
N LEU A 199 -7.65 1.21 -5.90
CA LEU A 199 -7.79 -0.15 -6.41
C LEU A 199 -8.62 -0.98 -5.43
N ASP A 200 -9.70 -1.58 -5.94
CA ASP A 200 -10.39 -2.65 -5.24
C ASP A 200 -9.69 -3.98 -5.53
N LEU A 201 -8.91 -4.46 -4.56
CA LEU A 201 -8.18 -5.72 -4.63
C LEU A 201 -8.78 -6.78 -3.70
N GLN A 202 -9.99 -6.57 -3.15
CA GLN A 202 -10.56 -7.52 -2.19
C GLN A 202 -10.97 -8.84 -2.83
N ALA A 203 -11.37 -8.82 -4.11
CA ALA A 203 -11.77 -10.00 -4.87
C ALA A 203 -10.60 -10.72 -5.55
N VAL A 204 -9.39 -10.18 -5.41
CA VAL A 204 -8.18 -10.66 -6.08
C VAL A 204 -7.26 -11.26 -5.03
N HIS A 205 -6.79 -12.48 -5.27
CA HIS A 205 -5.84 -13.17 -4.39
C HIS A 205 -4.64 -13.66 -5.21
N GLY A 206 -3.44 -13.52 -4.65
CA GLY A 206 -2.21 -13.87 -5.35
C GLY A 206 -1.79 -12.81 -6.36
N LEU A 207 -1.19 -13.25 -7.46
CA LEU A 207 -0.58 -12.37 -8.45
C LEU A 207 -1.62 -11.93 -9.50
N ALA A 208 -1.89 -10.64 -9.60
CA ALA A 208 -2.79 -10.07 -10.61
C ALA A 208 -2.06 -9.16 -11.59
N LEU A 209 -2.43 -9.25 -12.87
CA LEU A 209 -2.00 -8.32 -13.90
C LEU A 209 -2.81 -7.03 -13.80
N VAL A 210 -2.10 -5.91 -13.69
CA VAL A 210 -2.67 -4.57 -13.66
C VAL A 210 -2.24 -3.84 -14.93
N SER A 211 -3.22 -3.32 -15.66
CA SER A 211 -3.01 -2.56 -16.90
C SER A 211 -3.50 -1.12 -16.71
N VAL A 212 -2.59 -0.17 -16.85
CA VAL A 212 -2.88 1.28 -16.76
C VAL A 212 -3.04 1.83 -18.16
N TYR A 213 -4.22 2.37 -18.43
CA TYR A 213 -4.56 3.05 -19.68
C TYR A 213 -4.53 4.55 -19.47
N ARG A 214 -4.01 5.26 -20.46
CA ARG A 214 -3.96 6.72 -20.50
C ARG A 214 -4.48 7.20 -21.85
N TYR A 215 -5.28 8.26 -21.81
CA TYR A 215 -5.76 8.94 -23.00
C TYR A 215 -5.10 10.31 -23.08
N VAL A 216 -4.47 10.61 -24.21
CA VAL A 216 -3.81 11.89 -24.47
C VAL A 216 -4.33 12.43 -25.78
N ASN A 217 -4.89 13.63 -25.77
CA ASN A 217 -5.64 14.19 -26.89
C ASN A 217 -6.71 13.23 -27.42
N GLN A 218 -7.47 12.61 -26.49
CA GLN A 218 -8.50 11.60 -26.78
C GLN A 218 -8.00 10.32 -27.47
N GLN A 219 -6.68 10.06 -27.48
CA GLN A 219 -6.10 8.85 -28.04
C GLN A 219 -5.50 7.97 -26.95
N ALA A 220 -5.84 6.68 -26.98
CA ALA A 220 -5.28 5.69 -26.06
C ALA A 220 -3.78 5.49 -26.34
N THR A 221 -2.96 5.62 -25.31
CA THR A 221 -1.54 5.22 -25.38
C THR A 221 -1.39 3.72 -25.17
N ARG A 222 -0.21 3.17 -25.46
CA ARG A 222 0.13 1.80 -25.07
C ARG A 222 -0.06 1.63 -23.55
N PRO A 223 -0.77 0.60 -23.08
CA PRO A 223 -0.96 0.42 -21.65
C PRO A 223 0.36 0.07 -20.97
N THR A 224 0.54 0.59 -19.76
CA THR A 224 1.63 0.15 -18.87
C THR A 224 1.13 -1.02 -18.05
N GLN A 225 1.89 -2.11 -18.04
CA GLN A 225 1.50 -3.35 -17.39
C GLN A 225 2.48 -3.72 -16.30
N PHE A 226 1.94 -4.20 -15.18
CA PHE A 226 2.70 -4.73 -14.07
C PHE A 226 1.87 -5.77 -13.32
N ARG A 227 2.52 -6.53 -12.45
CA ARG A 227 1.90 -7.53 -11.60
C ARG A 227 1.91 -7.05 -10.17
N VAL A 228 0.79 -7.24 -9.48
CA VAL A 228 0.66 -6.93 -8.06
C VAL A 228 0.36 -8.21 -7.32
N TRP A 229 1.11 -8.47 -6.25
CA TRP A 229 0.72 -9.51 -5.31
C TRP A 229 -0.29 -8.97 -4.29
N THR A 230 -1.34 -9.75 -4.07
CA THR A 230 -2.43 -9.49 -3.14
C THR A 230 -2.51 -10.64 -2.11
N PRO A 231 -2.54 -10.32 -0.80
CA PRO A 231 -2.58 -11.33 0.27
C PRO A 231 -3.89 -12.12 0.35
#